data_AF-A0A842VC64-F1
#
_entry.id   AF-A0A842VC64-F1
#
_cell.length_a   1.000
_cell.length_b   1.000
_cell.length_c   1.000
_cell.angle_alpha   90.00
_cell.angle_beta   90.00
_cell.angle_gamma   90.00
#
_symmetry.space_group_name_H-M   'P 1'
#
loop_
_entity.id
_entity.type
_entity.pdbx_description
1 polymer ?
#
loop_
_entity_poly.entity_id
_entity_poly.type
_entity_poly.pdbx_seq_one_letter_code
_entity_poly.pdbx_strand_id
1 'polypeptide(L)'
;MNDDINITRAKTHQKPRSWMRYQKSKLYNMRKFKNNRENVDIVWQWHSHPSDKKKLHKMDKRILKYMSQGVMIIVIPPVPEENQEAHITGWYYDKRHRRKPRIEKMVFEMITE
;
A
#
# COMPACT_ATOMS: atom_id res chain seq x y z
N MET A 1 2.97 27.23 -3.95
CA MET A 1 1.84 26.27 -3.85
C MET A 1 1.26 26.16 -5.25
N ASN A 2 1.28 24.98 -5.88
CA ASN A 2 0.70 24.81 -7.22
C ASN A 2 -0.83 24.96 -7.14
N ASP A 3 -1.36 26.04 -7.74
CA ASP A 3 -2.79 26.35 -7.79
C ASP A 3 -3.63 25.34 -8.58
N ASP A 4 -2.97 24.42 -9.30
CA ASP A 4 -3.61 23.39 -10.12
C ASP A 4 -4.21 22.22 -9.31
N ILE A 5 -3.76 22.01 -8.07
CA ILE A 5 -4.25 20.90 -7.24
C ILE A 5 -5.32 21.41 -6.29
N ASN A 6 -6.51 21.66 -6.84
CA ASN A 6 -7.67 22.00 -6.03
C ASN A 6 -8.18 20.76 -5.27
N ILE A 7 -7.65 20.55 -4.05
CA ILE A 7 -7.93 19.41 -3.16
C ILE A 7 -9.44 19.22 -2.92
N THR A 8 -10.19 20.32 -2.92
CA THR A 8 -11.66 20.34 -2.78
C THR A 8 -12.36 19.68 -3.97
N ARG A 9 -11.89 19.89 -5.21
CA ARG A 9 -12.35 19.20 -6.42
C ARG A 9 -11.96 17.72 -6.46
N ALA A 10 -10.82 17.35 -5.88
CA ALA A 10 -10.39 15.95 -5.81
C ALA A 10 -11.31 15.09 -4.92
N LYS A 11 -11.94 15.68 -3.89
CA LYS A 11 -12.90 14.98 -3.01
C LYS A 11 -14.24 14.69 -3.69
N THR A 12 -14.66 15.52 -4.65
CA THR A 12 -15.89 15.34 -5.43
C THR A 12 -15.69 14.52 -6.70
N HIS A 13 -14.45 14.15 -7.02
CA HIS A 13 -14.12 13.34 -8.19
C HIS A 13 -14.77 11.95 -8.09
N GLN A 14 -15.79 11.71 -8.92
CA GLN A 14 -16.34 10.37 -9.09
C GLN A 14 -15.26 9.47 -9.69
N LYS A 15 -14.83 8.48 -8.92
CA LYS A 15 -13.82 7.52 -9.39
C LYS A 15 -14.34 6.85 -10.68
N PRO A 16 -13.58 6.85 -11.77
CA PRO A 16 -14.04 6.29 -13.03
C PRO A 16 -14.43 4.82 -12.87
N ARG A 17 -15.50 4.38 -13.54
CA ARG A 17 -16.00 2.99 -13.44
C ARG A 17 -14.92 1.96 -13.75
N SER A 18 -14.02 2.28 -14.68
CA SER A 18 -12.84 1.48 -15.02
C SER A 18 -11.91 1.26 -13.83
N TRP A 19 -11.69 2.28 -12.99
CA TRP A 19 -10.89 2.20 -11.76
C TRP A 19 -11.50 1.23 -10.75
N MET A 20 -12.81 1.33 -10.52
CA MET A 20 -13.51 0.37 -9.64
C MET A 20 -13.48 -1.05 -10.19
N ARG A 21 -13.62 -1.21 -11.52
CA ARG A 21 -13.52 -2.50 -12.19
C ARG A 21 -12.13 -3.10 -12.04
N TYR A 22 -11.09 -2.29 -12.21
CA TYR A 22 -9.70 -2.69 -12.01
C TYR A 22 -9.45 -3.12 -10.56
N GLN A 23 -9.91 -2.33 -9.58
CA GLN A 23 -9.81 -2.68 -8.16
C GLN A 23 -10.54 -3.99 -7.83
N LYS A 24 -11.78 -4.16 -8.31
CA LYS A 24 -12.53 -5.41 -8.13
C LYS A 24 -11.83 -6.61 -8.76
N SER A 25 -11.31 -6.45 -9.98
CA SER A 25 -10.54 -7.48 -10.69
C SER A 25 -9.27 -7.86 -9.92
N LYS A 26 -8.50 -6.87 -9.45
CA LYS A 26 -7.32 -7.08 -8.60
C LYS A 26 -7.67 -7.88 -7.35
N LEU A 27 -8.73 -7.49 -6.63
CA LEU A 27 -9.18 -8.19 -5.41
C LEU A 27 -9.66 -9.61 -5.69
N TYR A 28 -10.40 -9.82 -6.79
CA TYR A 28 -10.83 -11.14 -7.22
C TYR A 28 -9.64 -12.05 -7.53
N ASN A 29 -8.67 -11.55 -8.30
CA ASN A 29 -7.46 -12.29 -8.64
C ASN A 29 -6.64 -12.61 -7.39
N MET A 30 -6.47 -11.67 -6.46
CA MET A 30 -5.78 -11.92 -5.19
C MET A 30 -6.44 -13.02 -4.36
N ARG A 31 -7.78 -13.08 -4.31
CA ARG A 31 -8.51 -14.17 -3.66
C ARG A 31 -8.31 -15.50 -4.38
N LYS A 32 -8.38 -15.50 -5.72
CA LYS A 32 -8.14 -16.69 -6.55
C LYS A 32 -6.72 -17.22 -6.37
N PHE A 33 -5.71 -16.35 -6.35
CA PHE A 33 -4.32 -16.75 -6.10
C PHE A 33 -4.10 -17.30 -4.70
N LYS A 34 -4.78 -16.74 -3.69
CA LYS A 34 -4.74 -17.25 -2.32
C LYS A 34 -5.40 -18.62 -2.17
N ASN A 35 -6.48 -18.88 -2.92
CA ASN A 35 -7.21 -20.14 -2.84
C ASN A 35 -6.61 -21.25 -3.72
N ASN A 36 -6.01 -20.89 -4.86
CA ASN A 36 -5.61 -21.86 -5.89
C ASN A 36 -4.09 -22.13 -5.97
N ARG A 37 -3.24 -21.40 -5.23
CA ARG A 37 -1.79 -21.65 -5.21
C ARG A 37 -1.32 -21.89 -3.79
N GLU A 38 -0.96 -23.13 -3.51
CA GLU A 38 -0.40 -23.57 -2.22
C GLU A 38 0.96 -22.93 -1.88
N ASN A 39 1.60 -22.20 -2.81
CA ASN A 39 2.97 -21.68 -2.63
C ASN A 39 3.14 -20.19 -2.98
N VAL A 40 2.14 -19.33 -2.73
CA VAL A 40 2.35 -17.87 -2.76
C VAL A 40 2.31 -17.36 -1.32
N ASP A 41 3.49 -17.31 -0.69
CA ASP A 41 3.62 -17.11 0.76
C ASP A 41 3.16 -15.74 1.26
N ILE A 42 3.33 -14.69 0.46
CA ILE A 42 3.09 -13.31 0.88
C ILE A 42 2.53 -12.46 -0.25
N VAL A 43 1.29 -12.00 -0.09
CA VAL A 43 0.71 -10.97 -0.96
C VAL A 43 1.25 -9.61 -0.54
N TRP A 44 1.85 -8.88 -1.47
CA TRP A 44 2.35 -7.53 -1.23
C TRP A 44 1.62 -6.49 -2.07
N GLN A 45 1.46 -5.30 -1.53
CA GLN A 45 0.99 -4.12 -2.24
C GLN A 45 1.96 -2.97 -1.96
N TRP A 46 2.06 -2.07 -2.92
CA TRP A 46 2.88 -0.87 -2.77
C TRP A 46 2.11 0.38 -3.18
N HIS A 47 2.45 1.49 -2.56
CA HIS A 47 2.04 2.83 -2.98
C HIS A 47 3.05 3.86 -2.47
N SER A 48 2.96 5.08 -3.00
CA SER A 48 3.85 6.16 -2.63
C SER A 48 3.29 7.01 -1.49
N HIS A 49 4.14 7.45 -0.58
CA HIS A 49 3.86 8.54 0.37
C HIS A 49 4.76 9.73 0.05
N PRO A 50 4.26 10.74 -0.70
CA PRO A 50 5.08 11.90 -1.07
C PRO A 50 5.54 12.74 0.13
N SER A 51 4.79 12.71 1.24
CA SER A 51 5.00 13.59 2.41
C SER A 51 5.88 12.99 3.53
N ASP A 52 6.87 12.16 3.21
CA ASP A 52 7.76 11.46 4.18
C ASP A 52 7.06 10.60 5.27
N LYS A 53 5.79 10.22 5.07
CA LYS A 53 5.05 9.49 6.12
C LYS A 53 5.42 8.02 6.11
N LYS A 54 6.43 7.61 6.89
CA LYS A 54 6.84 6.19 7.00
C LYS A 54 5.80 5.26 7.65
N LYS A 55 4.76 5.81 8.29
CA LYS A 55 3.74 5.05 9.04
C LYS A 55 2.59 4.59 8.13
N LEU A 56 2.02 3.42 8.45
CA LEU A 56 0.79 2.93 7.82
C LEU A 56 -0.38 3.92 7.97
N HIS A 57 -0.95 4.33 6.83
CA HIS A 57 -2.16 5.12 6.80
C HIS A 57 -3.39 4.29 7.22
N LYS A 58 -4.48 4.98 7.61
CA LYS A 58 -5.74 4.30 7.99
C LYS A 58 -6.29 3.44 6.86
N MET A 59 -6.10 3.88 5.61
CA MET A 59 -6.53 3.12 4.43
C MET A 59 -5.69 1.87 4.21
N ASP A 60 -4.38 1.97 4.37
CA ASP A 60 -3.44 0.84 4.24
C ASP A 60 -3.79 -0.27 5.23
N LYS A 61 -4.10 0.09 6.48
CA LYS A 61 -4.57 -0.85 7.50
C LYS A 61 -5.87 -1.55 7.10
N ARG A 62 -6.79 -0.85 6.41
CA ARG A 62 -8.04 -1.46 5.89
C ARG A 62 -7.75 -2.45 4.77
N ILE A 63 -6.84 -2.11 3.87
CA ILE A 63 -6.40 -2.98 2.76
C ILE A 63 -5.74 -4.24 3.33
N LEU A 64 -4.80 -4.09 4.27
CA LEU A 64 -4.13 -5.21 4.94
C LEU A 64 -5.11 -6.09 5.72
N LYS A 65 -6.06 -5.49 6.45
CA LYS A 65 -7.13 -6.22 7.13
C LYS A 65 -7.97 -7.05 6.17
N TYR A 66 -8.24 -6.54 4.98
CA TYR A 66 -8.98 -7.28 3.95
C TYR A 66 -8.18 -8.49 3.43
N MET A 67 -6.86 -8.35 3.24
CA MET A 67 -5.99 -9.45 2.81
C MET A 67 -5.79 -10.52 3.89
N SER A 68 -6.02 -10.17 5.16
CA SER A 68 -5.78 -10.97 6.38
C SER A 68 -4.32 -11.29 6.66
N GLN A 69 -3.46 -11.31 5.64
CA GLN A 69 -2.02 -11.41 5.69
C GLN A 69 -1.44 -10.68 4.48
N GLY A 70 -0.30 -9.99 4.65
CA GLY A 70 0.43 -9.40 3.53
C GLY A 70 1.43 -8.33 3.94
N VAL A 71 2.14 -7.79 2.97
CA VAL A 71 3.10 -6.70 3.14
C VAL A 71 2.60 -5.44 2.44
N MET A 72 2.68 -4.30 3.12
CA MET A 72 2.52 -2.99 2.50
C MET A 72 3.89 -2.34 2.35
N ILE A 73 4.26 -2.02 1.12
CA ILE A 73 5.50 -1.32 0.78
C ILE A 73 5.16 0.15 0.53
N ILE A 74 5.78 1.03 1.29
CA ILE A 74 5.62 2.47 1.16
C ILE A 74 6.90 3.01 0.51
N VAL A 75 6.76 3.54 -0.70
CA VAL A 75 7.85 4.18 -1.42
C VAL A 75 7.78 5.68 -1.17
N ILE A 76 8.86 6.28 -0.72
CA ILE A 76 8.93 7.71 -0.46
C ILE A 76 9.93 8.30 -1.46
N PRO A 77 9.44 9.10 -2.42
CA PRO A 77 10.28 9.67 -3.47
C PRO A 77 11.20 10.75 -2.89
N PRO A 78 12.32 11.07 -3.56
CA PRO A 78 13.13 12.21 -3.18
C PRO A 78 12.38 13.52 -3.48
N VAL A 79 12.45 14.48 -2.57
CA VAL A 79 11.94 15.85 -2.78
C VAL A 79 13.05 16.82 -2.37
N PRO A 80 13.82 17.36 -3.33
CA PRO A 80 14.98 18.22 -3.03
C PRO A 80 14.62 19.48 -2.23
N GLU A 81 13.47 20.08 -2.53
CA GLU A 81 12.97 21.31 -1.88
C GLU A 81 12.73 21.13 -0.37
N GLU A 82 12.43 19.91 0.07
CA GLU A 82 12.13 19.57 1.46
C GLU A 82 13.27 18.80 2.15
N ASN A 83 14.46 18.71 1.51
CA ASN A 83 15.57 17.85 1.96
C ASN A 83 15.14 16.40 2.25
N GLN A 84 14.20 15.86 1.46
CA GLN A 84 13.68 14.51 1.61
C GLN A 84 14.45 13.52 0.74
N GLU A 85 15.15 12.58 1.38
CA GLU A 85 15.83 11.48 0.68
C GLU A 85 14.87 10.37 0.25
N ALA A 86 15.21 9.71 -0.85
CA ALA A 86 14.48 8.54 -1.32
C ALA A 86 14.63 7.39 -0.33
N HIS A 87 13.53 6.80 0.11
CA HIS A 87 13.57 5.62 0.97
C HIS A 87 12.33 4.75 0.84
N ILE A 88 12.48 3.49 1.22
CA ILE A 88 11.43 2.48 1.14
C ILE A 88 11.18 1.94 2.55
N THR A 89 9.92 1.78 2.93
CA THR A 89 9.54 1.18 4.22
C THR A 89 8.50 0.10 4.00
N GLY A 90 8.73 -1.08 4.60
CA GLY A 90 7.76 -2.17 4.59
C GLY A 90 7.00 -2.31 5.89
N TRP A 91 5.77 -2.79 5.79
CA TRP A 91 4.96 -3.18 6.93
C TRP A 91 4.32 -4.54 6.68
N TYR A 92 4.74 -5.55 7.44
CA TYR A 92 4.11 -6.85 7.48
C TYR A 92 2.86 -6.83 8.36
N TYR A 93 1.82 -7.52 7.91
CA TYR A 93 0.56 -7.68 8.62
C TYR A 93 0.12 -9.15 8.60
N ASP A 94 -0.25 -9.71 9.77
CA ASP A 94 -0.90 -11.02 9.87
C ASP A 94 -2.01 -11.03 10.94
N LYS A 95 -3.21 -11.45 10.54
CA LYS A 95 -4.39 -11.60 11.40
C LYS A 95 -5.09 -12.96 11.24
N ARG A 96 -4.45 -13.97 10.63
CA ARG A 96 -5.12 -15.27 10.35
C ARG A 96 -5.54 -16.03 11.60
N HIS A 97 -4.64 -16.15 12.58
CA HIS A 97 -4.83 -16.99 13.77
C HIS A 97 -4.79 -16.20 15.08
N ARG A 98 -4.93 -14.86 15.04
CA ARG A 98 -4.78 -13.99 16.22
C ARG A 98 -5.98 -13.05 16.40
N ARG A 99 -6.35 -12.80 17.66
CA ARG A 99 -7.39 -11.80 18.02
C ARG A 99 -6.95 -10.37 17.64
N LYS A 100 -5.68 -10.04 17.83
CA LYS A 100 -5.04 -8.79 17.39
C LYS A 100 -4.07 -9.05 16.24
N PRO A 101 -4.01 -8.19 15.22
CA PRO A 101 -3.07 -8.36 14.12
C PRO A 101 -1.62 -8.17 14.60
N ARG A 102 -0.71 -9.00 14.09
CA ARG A 102 0.74 -8.77 14.16
C ARG A 102 1.09 -7.73 13.09
N ILE A 103 1.74 -6.65 13.48
CA ILE A 103 2.17 -5.58 12.57
C ILE A 103 3.64 -5.32 12.83
N GLU A 104 4.49 -5.55 11.84
CA GLU A 104 5.95 -5.45 11.97
C GLU A 104 6.52 -4.58 10.86
N LYS A 105 7.46 -3.70 11.23
CA LYS A 105 8.19 -2.90 10.25
C LYS A 105 9.24 -3.79 9.60
N MET A 106 9.27 -3.80 8.27
CA MET A 106 10.32 -4.43 7.47
C MET A 106 11.25 -3.35 6.94
N VAL A 107 12.55 -3.57 7.10
CA VAL A 107 13.59 -2.75 6.49
C VAL A 107 13.92 -3.40 5.14
N PHE A 108 13.95 -2.59 4.09
CA PHE A 108 14.37 -3.03 2.76
C PHE A 108 15.71 -2.39 2.46
N GLU A 109 16.65 -3.20 1.98
CA GLU A 109 17.92 -2.72 1.44
C GLU A 109 17.78 -2.67 -0.08
N MET A 110 18.16 -1.54 -0.68
CA MET A 110 18.27 -1.46 -2.14
C MET A 110 19.61 -2.05 -2.53
N ILE A 111 19.58 -3.18 -3.24
CA ILE A 111 20.77 -3.78 -3.83
C ILE A 111 20.97 -3.08 -5.18
N THR A 112 22.06 -2.32 -5.30
CA THR A 112 22.55 -1.83 -6.59
C THR A 112 23.34 -2.95 -7.25
N GLU A 113 22.87 -3.43 -8.41
CA GLU A 113 23.64 -4.31 -9.31
C GLU A 113 24.84 -3.59 -9.92
#